data_AF-A0A6N7BGI3-F1
#
_entry.id   AF-A0A6N7BGI3-F1
#
_cell.length_a   1.000
_cell.length_b   1.000
_cell.length_c   1.000
_cell.angle_alpha   90.00
_cell.angle_beta   90.00
_cell.angle_gamma   90.00
#
_symmetry.space_group_name_H-M   'P 1'
#
loop_
_entity.id
_entity.type
_entity.pdbx_description
1 polymer ?
#
loop_
_entity_poly.entity_id
_entity_poly.type
_entity_poly.pdbx_seq_one_letter_code
_entity_poly.pdbx_strand_id
1 'polypeptide(L)'
;MDLPQRSKVSSSSPNCTIDSLDERYFLCSIDNFKIYDEDTRRVHAFIKKFCSDEKEKRGLFLCGSVGSGKTHLAVSATKLLPEVYANSSTYMPTNEILDFYRAQRCKFLPVRDFMDGMIGFGAQSYLQNLLAYDAVLLDDLTPLQLDTRPRIEAVFALIDGCYRKGRKLFITSNFLLEEFSKCDPRISSRIVEVCALLEFKGKDYRFKKAME
;
A
#
# COMPACT_ATOMS: atom_id res chain seq x y z
N MET A 1 -37.84 13.56 1.95
CA MET A 1 -37.00 13.43 3.16
C MET A 1 -35.60 13.77 2.73
N ASP A 2 -35.16 14.99 3.02
CA ASP A 2 -33.81 15.43 2.71
C ASP A 2 -32.81 14.67 3.57
N LEU A 3 -31.76 14.14 2.94
CA LEU A 3 -30.66 13.50 3.63
C LEU A 3 -29.98 14.55 4.54
N PRO A 4 -29.69 14.23 5.82
CA PRO A 4 -29.06 15.18 6.72
C PRO A 4 -27.69 15.62 6.19
N GLN A 5 -27.41 16.92 6.30
CA GLN A 5 -26.14 17.52 5.87
C GLN A 5 -24.98 16.96 6.71
N ARG A 6 -23.97 16.43 6.01
CA ARG A 6 -22.76 15.85 6.59
C ARG A 6 -21.80 16.95 7.04
N SER A 7 -21.57 17.10 8.34
CA SER A 7 -20.48 17.94 8.86
C SER A 7 -19.22 17.09 9.09
N LYS A 8 -18.23 17.18 8.19
CA LYS A 8 -16.88 16.64 8.43
C LYS A 8 -16.13 17.59 9.35
N VAL A 9 -15.71 17.12 10.53
CA VAL A 9 -14.74 17.83 11.36
C VAL A 9 -13.36 17.52 10.79
N SER A 10 -12.72 18.49 10.12
CA SER A 10 -11.38 18.32 9.56
C SER A 10 -10.34 18.33 10.68
N SER A 11 -9.70 17.20 10.96
CA SER A 11 -8.50 17.15 11.80
C SER A 11 -7.24 17.27 10.93
N SER A 12 -6.22 17.98 11.42
CA SER A 12 -4.92 18.21 10.75
C SER A 12 -3.97 16.99 10.81
N SER A 13 -4.47 15.83 11.23
CA SER A 13 -3.70 14.60 11.39
C SER A 13 -3.64 13.83 10.07
N PRO A 14 -2.59 13.02 9.83
CA PRO A 14 -2.56 12.16 8.65
C PRO A 14 -3.77 11.21 8.68
N ASN A 15 -4.47 11.10 7.54
CA ASN A 15 -5.66 10.26 7.39
C ASN A 15 -5.34 8.76 7.52
N CYS A 16 -4.06 8.39 7.56
CA CYS A 16 -3.58 7.04 7.81
C CYS A 16 -2.34 7.01 8.71
N THR A 17 -2.35 6.07 9.66
CA THR A 17 -1.22 5.70 10.51
C THR A 17 -0.49 4.51 9.90
N ILE A 18 0.85 4.53 9.87
CA ILE A 18 1.66 3.46 9.30
C ILE A 18 2.51 2.82 10.40
N ASP A 19 2.13 1.63 10.83
CA ASP A 19 2.80 0.87 11.88
C ASP A 19 4.10 0.25 11.34
N SER A 20 5.17 0.31 12.13
CA SER A 20 6.51 -0.20 11.79
C SER A 20 7.16 0.45 10.56
N LEU A 21 6.79 1.69 10.22
CA LEU A 21 7.46 2.45 9.17
C LEU A 21 8.94 2.65 9.56
N ASP A 22 9.84 2.41 8.60
CA ASP A 22 11.26 2.70 8.77
C ASP A 22 11.48 4.22 8.86
N GLU A 23 12.30 4.66 9.82
CA GLU A 23 12.56 6.08 10.16
C GLU A 23 12.96 6.90 8.92
N ARG A 24 13.67 6.28 7.97
CA ARG A 24 14.10 6.95 6.72
C ARG A 24 12.93 7.42 5.85
N TYR A 25 11.71 6.91 6.06
CA TYR A 25 10.51 7.27 5.31
C TYR A 25 9.51 8.13 6.08
N PHE A 26 9.82 8.52 7.33
CA PHE A 26 8.92 9.33 8.16
C PHE A 26 8.53 10.65 7.50
N LEU A 27 9.49 11.30 6.84
CA LEU A 27 9.26 12.57 6.18
C LEU A 27 8.71 12.43 4.76
N CYS A 28 8.64 11.23 4.16
CA CYS A 28 8.12 11.07 2.80
C CYS A 28 6.66 11.54 2.71
N SER A 29 6.41 12.50 1.82
CA SER A 29 5.07 12.97 1.46
C SER A 29 4.95 13.10 -0.05
N ILE A 30 3.73 13.27 -0.55
CA ILE A 30 3.54 13.47 -1.99
C ILE A 30 4.12 14.81 -2.44
N ASP A 31 4.15 15.81 -1.56
CA ASP A 31 4.56 17.17 -1.91
C ASP A 31 6.08 17.39 -1.84
N ASN A 32 6.80 16.60 -1.03
CA ASN A 32 8.26 16.66 -0.98
C ASN A 32 8.96 15.63 -1.88
N PHE A 33 8.20 14.89 -2.70
CA PHE A 33 8.79 14.03 -3.71
C PHE A 33 9.44 14.88 -4.81
N LYS A 34 10.75 14.73 -5.02
CA LYS A 34 11.48 15.47 -6.05
C LYS A 34 11.18 14.87 -7.43
N ILE A 35 10.53 15.65 -8.28
CA ILE A 35 10.35 15.34 -9.70
C ILE A 35 11.64 15.72 -10.43
N TYR A 36 12.24 14.78 -11.17
CA TYR A 36 13.54 15.00 -11.83
C TYR A 36 13.59 14.57 -13.31
N ASP A 37 12.54 13.94 -13.81
CA ASP A 37 12.34 13.60 -15.22
C ASP A 37 10.83 13.52 -15.55
N GLU A 38 10.49 13.27 -16.83
CA GLU A 38 9.10 13.21 -17.28
C GLU A 38 8.35 12.00 -16.71
N ASP A 39 9.06 10.89 -16.51
CA ASP A 39 8.47 9.66 -15.98
C ASP A 39 8.05 9.84 -14.53
N THR A 40 8.92 10.39 -13.69
CA THR A 40 8.58 10.71 -12.29
C THR A 40 7.48 11.77 -12.18
N ARG A 41 7.39 12.71 -13.12
CA ARG A 41 6.25 13.65 -13.19
C ARG A 41 4.94 12.91 -13.47
N ARG A 42 4.94 12.01 -14.46
CA ARG A 42 3.78 11.19 -14.82
C ARG A 42 3.31 10.32 -13.65
N VAL A 43 4.25 9.62 -13.01
CA VAL A 43 3.98 8.75 -11.84
C VAL A 43 3.40 9.58 -10.70
N HIS A 44 4.03 10.72 -10.36
CA HIS A 44 3.58 11.61 -9.29
C HIS A 44 2.16 12.14 -9.53
N ALA A 45 1.89 12.62 -10.75
CA ALA A 45 0.55 13.11 -11.12
C ALA A 45 -0.50 12.00 -11.07
N PHE A 46 -0.16 10.79 -11.52
CA PHE A 46 -1.04 9.63 -11.43
C PHE A 46 -1.40 9.32 -9.98
N ILE A 47 -0.42 9.26 -9.07
CA ILE A 47 -0.65 8.95 -7.66
C ILE A 47 -1.52 10.03 -6.99
N LYS A 48 -1.28 11.32 -7.27
CA LYS A 48 -2.14 12.40 -6.74
C LYS A 48 -3.59 12.21 -7.15
N LYS A 49 -3.85 11.88 -8.42
CA LYS A 49 -5.21 11.61 -8.90
C LYS A 49 -5.79 10.34 -8.29
N PHE A 50 -5.01 9.26 -8.26
CA PHE A 50 -5.41 7.96 -7.70
C PHE A 50 -5.83 8.07 -6.24
N CYS A 51 -5.05 8.78 -5.41
CA CYS A 51 -5.36 8.98 -3.99
C CYS A 51 -6.57 9.90 -3.74
N SER A 52 -6.93 10.75 -4.71
CA SER A 52 -8.11 11.63 -4.61
C SER A 52 -9.43 10.96 -4.99
N ASP A 53 -9.39 9.76 -5.59
CA ASP A 53 -10.60 9.05 -6.03
C ASP A 53 -11.16 8.17 -4.89
N GLU A 54 -12.25 8.61 -4.26
CA GLU A 54 -12.93 7.87 -3.19
C GLU A 54 -13.49 6.51 -3.67
N LYS A 55 -13.71 6.32 -4.98
CA LYS A 55 -14.19 5.05 -5.53
C LYS A 55 -13.08 4.04 -5.75
N GLU A 56 -11.82 4.47 -5.71
CA GLU A 56 -10.68 3.60 -5.93
C GLU A 56 -10.43 2.72 -4.70
N LYS A 57 -10.67 1.42 -4.86
CA LYS A 57 -10.54 0.43 -3.79
C LYS A 57 -9.23 -0.34 -3.86
N ARG A 58 -8.51 -0.25 -4.98
CA ARG A 58 -7.21 -0.88 -5.16
C ARG A 58 -6.12 -0.14 -4.39
N GLY A 59 -4.99 -0.81 -4.22
CA GLY A 59 -3.72 -0.17 -3.90
C GLY A 59 -2.84 -0.02 -5.15
N LEU A 60 -1.53 -0.02 -4.97
CA LEU A 60 -0.56 0.26 -6.04
C LEU A 60 0.53 -0.81 -6.09
N PHE A 61 0.89 -1.23 -7.29
CA PHE A 61 2.11 -1.98 -7.54
C PHE A 61 3.08 -1.06 -8.28
N LEU A 62 4.08 -0.55 -7.55
CA LEU A 62 5.09 0.36 -8.07
C LEU A 62 6.33 -0.45 -8.44
N CYS A 63 6.66 -0.53 -9.73
CA CYS A 63 7.78 -1.32 -10.23
C CYS A 63 8.74 -0.53 -11.10
N GLY A 64 9.95 -1.05 -11.34
CA GLY A 64 10.93 -0.43 -12.23
C GLY A 64 12.30 -0.25 -11.59
N SER A 65 13.20 0.47 -12.27
CA SER A 65 14.62 0.59 -11.92
C SER A 65 14.88 1.00 -10.46
N VAL A 66 16.03 0.57 -9.91
CA VAL A 66 16.47 0.90 -8.55
C VAL A 66 16.57 2.42 -8.37
N GLY A 67 16.35 2.88 -7.13
CA GLY A 67 16.59 4.27 -6.76
C GLY A 67 15.62 5.30 -7.37
N SER A 68 14.54 4.88 -8.03
CA SER A 68 13.53 5.74 -8.66
C SER A 68 12.48 6.35 -7.72
N GLY A 69 12.55 6.07 -6.41
CA GLY A 69 11.65 6.65 -5.41
C GLY A 69 10.32 5.91 -5.18
N LYS A 70 10.21 4.66 -5.64
CA LYS A 70 9.02 3.79 -5.46
C LYS A 70 8.52 3.73 -4.01
N THR A 71 9.40 3.44 -3.05
CA THR A 71 9.03 3.37 -1.63
C THR A 71 8.58 4.72 -1.07
N HIS A 72 9.23 5.81 -1.47
CA HIS A 72 8.78 7.16 -1.10
C HIS A 72 7.32 7.36 -1.53
N LEU A 73 7.03 7.10 -2.81
CA LEU A 73 5.69 7.29 -3.35
C LEU A 73 4.66 6.29 -2.84
N ALA A 74 5.05 5.05 -2.53
CA ALA A 74 4.19 4.08 -1.85
C ALA A 74 3.76 4.61 -0.48
N VAL A 75 4.72 5.02 0.35
CA VAL A 75 4.49 5.58 1.68
C VAL A 75 3.64 6.85 1.60
N SER A 76 3.95 7.74 0.66
CA SER A 76 3.16 8.95 0.43
C SER A 76 1.73 8.64 0.03
N ALA A 77 1.49 7.67 -0.86
CA ALA A 77 0.16 7.25 -1.27
C ALA A 77 -0.63 6.65 -0.08
N THR A 78 0.03 5.85 0.76
CA THR A 78 -0.58 5.29 1.98
C THR A 78 -0.97 6.39 2.97
N LYS A 79 -0.13 7.40 3.20
CA LYS A 79 -0.45 8.54 4.10
C LYS A 79 -1.67 9.35 3.62
N LEU A 80 -1.98 9.31 2.33
CA LEU A 80 -3.12 10.01 1.72
C LEU A 80 -4.42 9.19 1.74
N LEU A 81 -4.40 7.94 2.21
CA LEU A 81 -5.61 7.13 2.27
C LEU A 81 -6.70 7.84 3.08
N PRO A 82 -7.95 7.89 2.59
CA PRO A 82 -9.03 8.56 3.30
C PRO A 82 -9.38 7.83 4.60
N GLU A 83 -10.01 8.53 5.53
CA GLU A 83 -10.57 7.90 6.73
C GLU A 83 -11.56 6.79 6.37
N VAL A 84 -11.63 5.77 7.23
CA VAL A 84 -12.58 4.66 7.08
C VAL A 84 -13.70 4.81 8.08
N TYR A 85 -14.88 4.42 7.64
CA TYR A 85 -16.04 4.32 8.50
C TYR A 85 -15.77 3.30 9.61
N ALA A 86 -15.83 3.74 10.85
CA ALA A 86 -15.77 2.92 12.02
C ALA A 86 -17.19 2.80 12.57
N ASN A 87 -17.80 1.64 12.34
CA ASN A 87 -19.07 1.26 12.95
C ASN A 87 -18.95 1.35 14.49
N SER A 88 -19.33 2.48 15.06
CA SER A 88 -19.67 2.60 16.47
C SER A 88 -21.17 2.41 16.54
N SER A 89 -21.62 1.17 16.70
CA SER A 89 -22.99 0.91 17.13
C SER A 89 -23.12 1.26 18.61
N THR A 90 -22.87 2.52 18.98
CA THR A 90 -23.24 3.01 20.30
C THR A 90 -24.68 3.49 20.17
N TYR A 91 -25.60 2.62 20.59
CA TYR A 91 -27.02 2.95 20.73
C TYR A 91 -27.13 4.08 21.76
N MET A 92 -27.25 5.33 21.32
CA MET A 92 -27.69 6.41 22.19
C MET A 92 -29.20 6.28 22.40
N PRO A 93 -29.75 6.66 23.57
CA PRO A 93 -31.19 6.63 23.84
C PRO A 93 -32.01 7.59 22.94
N THR A 94 -31.34 8.45 22.17
CA THR A 94 -31.90 9.26 21.09
C THR A 94 -31.52 8.60 19.77
N ASN A 95 -32.48 8.37 18.86
CA ASN A 95 -32.37 7.60 17.60
C ASN A 95 -31.38 8.15 16.54
N GLU A 96 -30.27 8.77 16.95
CA GLU A 96 -29.25 9.35 16.07
C GLU A 96 -28.10 8.35 15.88
N ILE A 97 -27.95 7.88 14.65
CA ILE A 97 -26.77 7.14 14.22
C ILE A 97 -25.70 8.18 13.88
N LEU A 98 -24.68 8.30 14.73
CA LEU A 98 -23.51 9.13 14.43
C LEU A 98 -22.55 8.33 13.55
N ASP A 99 -22.35 8.80 12.32
CA ASP A 99 -21.32 8.25 11.46
C ASP A 99 -19.94 8.56 12.06
N PHE A 100 -19.24 7.54 12.56
CA PHE A 100 -17.89 7.71 13.09
C PHE A 100 -16.85 7.30 12.04
N TYR A 101 -15.86 8.15 11.82
CA TYR A 101 -14.74 7.89 10.93
C TYR A 101 -13.45 7.84 11.74
N ARG A 102 -12.53 6.96 11.34
CA ARG A 102 -11.19 6.87 11.93
C ARG A 102 -10.12 6.87 10.85
N ALA A 103 -8.92 7.29 11.23
CA ALA A 103 -7.74 7.10 10.41
C ALA A 103 -7.55 5.62 10.05
N GLN A 104 -7.12 5.36 8.81
CA GLN A 104 -6.73 4.01 8.40
C GLN A 104 -5.46 3.57 9.12
N ARG A 105 -5.33 2.27 9.33
CA ARG A 105 -4.12 1.63 9.82
C ARG A 105 -3.48 0.86 8.69
N CYS A 106 -2.22 1.18 8.39
CA CYS A 106 -1.39 0.44 7.46
C CYS A 106 -0.23 -0.24 8.18
N LYS A 107 0.12 -1.45 7.76
CA LYS A 107 1.36 -2.10 8.17
C LYS A 107 2.44 -1.88 7.11
N PHE A 108 3.53 -1.22 7.47
CA PHE A 108 4.75 -1.25 6.66
C PHE A 108 5.46 -2.59 6.90
N LEU A 109 5.86 -3.23 5.81
CA LEU A 109 6.33 -4.60 5.85
C LEU A 109 7.44 -4.80 4.81
N PRO A 110 8.72 -4.74 5.21
CA PRO A 110 9.82 -5.21 4.37
C PRO A 110 9.59 -6.67 4.00
N VAL A 111 9.81 -7.04 2.74
CA VAL A 111 9.57 -8.41 2.28
C VAL A 111 10.36 -9.47 3.06
N ARG A 112 11.55 -9.12 3.57
CA ARG A 112 12.33 -10.02 4.44
C ARG A 112 11.57 -10.35 5.72
N ASP A 113 11.08 -9.33 6.42
CA ASP A 113 10.33 -9.50 7.67
C ASP A 113 9.01 -10.25 7.44
N PHE A 114 8.40 -10.05 6.27
CA PHE A 114 7.25 -10.85 5.84
C PHE A 114 7.62 -12.34 5.72
N MET A 115 8.68 -12.66 4.98
CA MET A 115 9.11 -14.04 4.77
C MET A 115 9.46 -14.72 6.09
N ASP A 116 10.19 -14.04 6.98
CA ASP A 116 10.56 -14.56 8.29
C ASP A 116 9.33 -14.84 9.16
N GLY A 117 8.32 -13.96 9.14
CA GLY A 117 7.07 -14.16 9.88
C GLY A 117 6.16 -15.27 9.32
N MET A 118 6.36 -15.65 8.06
CA MET A 118 5.59 -16.72 7.40
C MET A 118 6.20 -18.12 7.58
N ILE A 119 7.23 -18.27 8.42
CA ILE A 119 7.87 -19.56 8.71
C ILE A 119 7.27 -20.20 9.96
N GLY A 120 7.04 -21.51 9.91
CA GLY A 120 6.67 -22.33 11.06
C GLY A 120 5.20 -22.24 11.48
N PHE A 121 4.89 -22.79 12.66
CA PHE A 121 3.50 -22.97 13.14
C PHE A 121 2.73 -21.65 13.35
N GLY A 122 3.41 -20.52 13.49
CA GLY A 122 2.80 -19.20 13.71
C GLY A 122 2.36 -18.46 12.44
N ALA A 123 2.72 -18.96 11.25
CA ALA A 123 2.53 -18.26 9.98
C ALA A 123 1.07 -17.85 9.71
N GLN A 124 0.11 -18.72 10.05
CA GLN A 124 -1.31 -18.43 9.85
C GLN A 124 -1.78 -17.28 10.74
N SER A 125 -1.42 -17.28 12.03
CA SER A 125 -1.77 -16.19 12.95
C SER A 125 -1.08 -14.88 12.56
N TYR A 126 0.17 -14.95 12.11
CA TYR A 126 0.89 -13.80 11.58
C TYR A 126 0.15 -13.18 10.38
N LEU A 127 -0.24 -14.00 9.40
CA LEU A 127 -1.03 -13.54 8.26
C LEU A 127 -2.37 -12.92 8.68
N GLN A 128 -3.08 -13.52 9.64
CA GLN A 128 -4.34 -12.95 10.14
C GLN A 128 -4.13 -11.58 10.78
N ASN A 129 -3.04 -11.39 11.53
CA ASN A 129 -2.67 -10.10 12.12
C ASN A 129 -2.36 -9.05 11.06
N LEU A 130 -1.64 -9.41 9.99
CA LEU A 130 -1.40 -8.51 8.85
C LEU A 130 -2.73 -8.08 8.20
N LEU A 131 -3.66 -9.02 8.02
CA LEU A 131 -4.96 -8.78 7.40
C LEU A 131 -5.98 -8.07 8.32
N ALA A 132 -5.63 -7.80 9.58
CA ALA A 132 -6.41 -6.98 10.49
C ALA A 132 -6.24 -5.47 10.22
N TYR A 133 -5.16 -5.08 9.55
CA TYR A 133 -4.95 -3.71 9.08
C TYR A 133 -5.88 -3.37 7.90
N ASP A 134 -6.14 -2.08 7.70
CA ASP A 134 -6.92 -1.59 6.56
C ASP A 134 -6.11 -1.65 5.25
N ALA A 135 -4.79 -1.50 5.37
CA ALA A 135 -3.84 -1.58 4.27
C ALA A 135 -2.54 -2.29 4.66
N VAL A 136 -1.84 -2.87 3.69
CA VAL A 136 -0.48 -3.42 3.84
C VAL A 136 0.42 -2.78 2.79
N LEU A 137 1.61 -2.32 3.20
CA LEU A 137 2.67 -1.86 2.32
C LEU A 137 3.81 -2.89 2.36
N LEU A 138 3.86 -3.75 1.36
CA LEU A 138 4.91 -4.75 1.17
C LEU A 138 6.06 -4.14 0.36
N ASP A 139 7.17 -3.84 1.03
CA ASP A 139 8.30 -3.12 0.43
C ASP A 139 9.35 -4.08 -0.14
N ASP A 140 9.86 -3.72 -1.32
CA ASP A 140 10.96 -4.34 -2.07
C ASP A 140 10.73 -5.82 -2.44
N LEU A 141 9.48 -6.18 -2.78
CA LEU A 141 9.14 -7.52 -3.24
C LEU A 141 9.95 -7.88 -4.49
N THR A 142 10.56 -9.07 -4.49
CA THR A 142 11.37 -9.57 -5.61
C THR A 142 11.04 -11.02 -5.94
N PRO A 143 11.01 -11.41 -7.23
CA PRO A 143 10.87 -12.81 -7.63
C PRO A 143 12.04 -13.68 -7.14
N LEU A 144 13.20 -13.08 -6.82
CA LEU A 144 14.35 -13.81 -6.28
C LEU A 144 14.08 -14.42 -4.88
N GLN A 145 13.12 -13.86 -4.14
CA GLN A 145 12.66 -14.43 -2.86
C GLN A 145 11.52 -15.43 -3.04
N LEU A 146 11.05 -15.64 -4.28
CA LEU A 146 10.04 -16.64 -4.63
C LEU A 146 10.68 -17.90 -5.20
N ASP A 147 11.76 -18.33 -4.57
CA ASP A 147 12.62 -19.45 -4.95
C ASP A 147 12.08 -20.83 -4.50
N THR A 148 11.14 -20.85 -3.55
CA THR A 148 10.58 -22.08 -2.98
C THR A 148 9.07 -22.05 -2.93
N ARG A 149 8.43 -23.23 -3.01
CA ARG A 149 6.97 -23.35 -2.97
C ARG A 149 6.34 -22.70 -1.72
N PRO A 150 6.88 -22.87 -0.50
CA PRO A 150 6.33 -22.19 0.68
C PRO A 150 6.36 -20.66 0.57
N ARG A 151 7.42 -20.06 0.01
CA ARG A 151 7.51 -18.60 -0.15
C ARG A 151 6.55 -18.07 -1.22
N ILE A 152 6.38 -18.80 -2.32
CA ILE A 152 5.36 -18.52 -3.34
C ILE A 152 3.96 -18.53 -2.70
N GLU A 153 3.64 -19.58 -1.94
CA GLU A 153 2.34 -19.70 -1.26
C GLU A 153 2.15 -18.62 -0.20
N ALA A 154 3.20 -18.21 0.51
CA ALA A 154 3.13 -17.13 1.49
C ALA A 154 2.72 -15.80 0.82
N VAL A 155 3.42 -15.40 -0.24
CA VAL A 155 3.09 -14.16 -0.98
C VAL A 155 1.70 -14.25 -1.59
N PHE A 156 1.36 -15.38 -2.20
CA PHE A 156 0.01 -15.59 -2.75
C PHE A 156 -1.07 -15.45 -1.66
N ALA A 157 -0.87 -16.06 -0.49
CA ALA A 157 -1.81 -16.00 0.62
C ALA A 157 -2.03 -14.57 1.16
N LEU A 158 -0.99 -13.73 1.19
CA LEU A 158 -1.13 -12.32 1.55
C LEU A 158 -1.96 -11.54 0.54
N ILE A 159 -1.65 -11.66 -0.75
CA ILE A 159 -2.33 -10.91 -1.82
C ILE A 159 -3.80 -11.37 -1.92
N ASP A 160 -4.04 -12.68 -1.90
CA ASP A 160 -5.38 -13.27 -1.92
C ASP A 160 -6.18 -12.91 -0.66
N GLY A 161 -5.53 -12.87 0.50
CA GLY A 161 -6.13 -12.41 1.75
C GLY A 161 -6.57 -10.95 1.69
N CYS A 162 -5.74 -10.08 1.11
CA CYS A 162 -6.07 -8.66 0.89
C CYS A 162 -7.28 -8.53 -0.05
N TYR A 163 -7.28 -9.28 -1.15
CA TYR A 163 -8.42 -9.35 -2.08
C TYR A 163 -9.72 -9.73 -1.36
N ARG A 164 -9.74 -10.87 -0.67
CA ARG A 164 -10.94 -11.41 -0.01
C ARG A 164 -11.49 -10.50 1.09
N LYS A 165 -10.61 -9.81 1.82
CA LYS A 165 -10.98 -8.91 2.93
C LYS A 165 -11.11 -7.44 2.49
N GLY A 166 -10.92 -7.13 1.21
CA GLY A 166 -10.96 -5.77 0.70
C GLY A 166 -9.90 -4.85 1.32
N ARG A 167 -8.72 -5.38 1.66
CA ARG A 167 -7.59 -4.61 2.18
C ARG A 167 -6.81 -3.98 1.03
N LYS A 168 -6.41 -2.72 1.18
CA LYS A 168 -5.55 -2.07 0.19
C LYS A 168 -4.15 -2.65 0.28
N LEU A 169 -3.55 -2.93 -0.87
CA LEU A 169 -2.21 -3.50 -0.96
C LEU A 169 -1.30 -2.57 -1.76
N PHE A 170 -0.24 -2.10 -1.12
CA PHE A 170 0.82 -1.34 -1.76
C PHE A 170 2.05 -2.23 -1.85
N ILE A 171 2.61 -2.35 -3.05
CA ILE A 171 3.81 -3.15 -3.31
C ILE A 171 4.81 -2.27 -4.01
N THR A 172 6.07 -2.35 -3.59
CA THR A 172 7.20 -1.82 -4.36
C THR A 172 8.07 -2.99 -4.83
N SER A 173 8.63 -2.87 -6.03
CA SER A 173 9.46 -3.92 -6.63
C SER A 173 10.48 -3.31 -7.59
N ASN A 174 11.69 -3.86 -7.65
CA ASN A 174 12.64 -3.52 -8.72
C ASN A 174 12.40 -4.31 -10.01
N PHE A 175 11.45 -5.25 -9.98
CA PHE A 175 11.11 -6.18 -11.05
C PHE A 175 9.72 -5.86 -11.60
N LEU A 176 9.55 -6.04 -12.90
CA LEU A 176 8.27 -5.88 -13.58
C LEU A 176 7.31 -7.02 -13.20
N LEU A 177 6.01 -6.80 -13.41
CA LEU A 177 4.99 -7.77 -13.02
C LEU A 177 5.15 -9.11 -13.75
N GLU A 178 5.59 -9.06 -15.00
CA GLU A 178 5.82 -10.22 -15.87
C GLU A 178 6.88 -11.17 -15.28
N GLU A 179 7.81 -10.65 -14.49
CA GLU A 179 8.85 -11.46 -13.85
C GLU A 179 8.27 -12.32 -12.71
N PHE A 180 7.23 -11.83 -12.03
CA PHE A 180 6.50 -12.63 -11.02
C PHE A 180 5.65 -13.73 -11.66
N SER A 181 5.13 -13.52 -12.87
CA SER A 181 4.41 -14.55 -13.63
C SER A 181 5.26 -15.78 -13.91
N LYS A 182 6.59 -15.64 -13.99
CA LYS A 182 7.52 -16.75 -14.18
C LYS A 182 7.66 -17.62 -12.94
N CYS A 183 7.47 -17.04 -11.75
CA CYS A 183 7.46 -17.78 -10.48
C CYS A 183 6.12 -18.49 -10.30
N ASP A 184 5.02 -17.74 -10.42
CA ASP A 184 3.66 -18.28 -10.36
C ASP A 184 2.67 -17.29 -11.01
N PRO A 185 1.99 -17.67 -12.12
CA PRO A 185 1.02 -16.80 -12.80
C PRO A 185 -0.14 -16.32 -11.90
N ARG A 186 -0.44 -17.05 -10.82
CA ARG A 186 -1.49 -16.66 -9.87
C ARG A 186 -1.13 -15.39 -9.10
N ILE A 187 0.16 -15.15 -8.85
CA ILE A 187 0.62 -13.95 -8.14
C ILE A 187 0.34 -12.70 -8.98
N SER A 188 0.79 -12.67 -10.22
CA SER A 188 0.60 -11.51 -11.10
C SER A 188 -0.87 -11.28 -11.41
N SER A 189 -1.64 -12.34 -11.69
CA SER A 189 -3.09 -12.25 -11.87
C SER A 189 -3.78 -11.59 -10.67
N ARG A 190 -3.42 -12.00 -9.45
CA ARG A 190 -4.05 -11.44 -8.25
C ARG A 190 -3.60 -10.00 -7.99
N ILE A 191 -2.34 -9.66 -8.26
CA ILE A 191 -1.85 -8.27 -8.14
C ILE A 191 -2.66 -7.34 -9.05
N VAL A 192 -2.96 -7.71 -10.29
CA VAL A 192 -3.74 -6.87 -11.21
C VAL A 192 -5.15 -6.59 -10.71
N GLU A 193 -5.75 -7.53 -9.97
CA GLU A 193 -7.08 -7.36 -9.38
C GLU A 193 -7.07 -6.37 -8.20
N VAL A 194 -6.02 -6.37 -7.37
CA VAL A 194 -5.96 -5.56 -6.14
C VAL A 194 -5.13 -4.29 -6.24
N CYS A 195 -4.32 -4.14 -7.30
CA CYS A 195 -3.42 -3.02 -7.49
C CYS A 195 -3.57 -2.38 -8.88
N ALA A 196 -3.48 -1.05 -8.94
CA ALA A 196 -3.10 -0.38 -10.18
C ALA A 196 -1.59 -0.49 -10.38
N LEU A 197 -1.16 -0.83 -11.59
CA LEU A 197 0.26 -0.99 -11.93
C LEU A 197 0.86 0.36 -12.34
N LEU A 198 2.01 0.70 -11.76
CA LEU A 198 2.73 1.91 -12.09
C LEU A 198 4.23 1.64 -12.23
N GLU A 199 4.67 1.54 -13.48
CA GLU A 199 6.06 1.31 -13.84
C GLU A 199 6.85 2.63 -13.85
N PHE A 200 8.06 2.61 -13.31
CA PHE A 200 9.07 3.65 -13.36
C PHE A 200 10.09 3.30 -14.45
N LYS A 201 10.09 4.09 -15.52
CA LYS A 201 10.95 3.96 -16.70
C LYS A 201 12.15 4.91 -16.65
N GLY A 202 12.16 5.85 -15.70
CA GLY A 202 13.22 6.84 -15.51
C GLY A 202 14.57 6.27 -15.05
N LYS A 203 15.60 7.12 -15.11
CA LYS A 203 16.96 6.79 -14.63
C LYS A 203 17.02 6.80 -13.09
N ASP A 204 17.99 6.08 -12.53
CA ASP A 204 18.19 5.99 -11.07
C ASP A 204 18.58 7.37 -10.48
N TYR A 205 17.74 7.89 -9.58
CA TYR A 205 17.95 9.16 -8.90
C TYR A 205 19.15 9.14 -7.94
N ARG A 206 19.44 8.01 -7.30
CA ARG A 206 20.57 7.87 -6.35
C ARG A 206 21.90 8.06 -7.07
N PHE A 207 22.01 7.56 -8.29
CA PHE A 207 23.18 7.82 -9.15
C PHE A 207 23.28 9.28 -9.55
N LYS A 208 22.16 9.92 -9.93
CA LYS A 208 22.16 11.35 -10.28
C LYS A 208 22.64 12.22 -9.13
N LYS A 209 22.18 11.96 -7.90
CA LYS A 209 22.61 12.67 -6.69
C LYS A 209 24.09 12.46 -6.35
N ALA A 210 24.66 11.30 -6.66
CA ALA A 210 26.07 11.00 -6.41
C ALA A 210 27.02 11.64 -7.43
N MET A 211 26.51 12.09 -8.58
CA MET A 211 27.26 12.76 -9.64
C MET A 211 27.09 14.29 -9.65
N GLU A 212 26.23 14.83 -8.78
CA GLU A 212 26.04 16.26 -8.49
C GLU A 212 26.90 16.66 -7.28
#